data_AF-A0A9R0XCR4-F1
#
_entry.id   AF-A0A9R0XCR4-F1
#
_cell.length_a   1.000
_cell.length_b   1.000
_cell.length_c   1.000
_cell.angle_alpha   90.00
_cell.angle_beta   90.00
_cell.angle_gamma   90.00
#
_symmetry.space_group_name_H-M   'P 1'
#
loop_
_entity.id
_entity.type
_entity.pdbx_description
1 polymer ?
#
loop_
_entity_poly.entity_id
_entity_poly.type
_entity_poly.pdbx_seq_one_letter_code
_entity_poly.pdbx_strand_id
1 'polypeptide(L)' 'MGMAEKSSVARKAGLITKTLDRCRSTTTRNKPAEGCFSVYVGANRQWYMVRMECLSHPLFQALLEEAEEAFG' A
#
# COMPACT_ATOMS: atom_id res chain seq x y z
N MET A 1 -15.07 -37.27 44.42
CA MET A 1 -15.84 -36.83 43.24
C MET A 1 -15.24 -35.52 42.74
N GLY A 2 -14.60 -35.55 41.57
CA GLY A 2 -14.38 -34.40 40.67
C GLY A 2 -13.57 -33.19 41.17
N MET A 3 -12.24 -33.27 41.11
CA MET A 3 -11.40 -32.09 40.93
C MET A 3 -11.26 -31.85 39.42
N ALA A 4 -11.94 -30.86 38.86
CA ALA A 4 -11.78 -30.45 37.47
C ALA A 4 -11.03 -29.12 37.43
N GLU A 5 -9.73 -29.24 37.23
CA GLU A 5 -8.75 -28.20 36.97
C GLU A 5 -9.18 -27.36 35.76
N LYS A 6 -9.55 -26.09 35.97
CA LYS A 6 -9.77 -25.16 34.86
C LYS A 6 -8.42 -24.59 34.47
N SER A 7 -7.73 -25.28 33.57
CA SER A 7 -6.53 -24.77 32.91
C SER A 7 -6.89 -23.51 32.12
N SER A 8 -6.60 -22.35 32.70
CA SER A 8 -6.60 -21.09 31.98
C SER A 8 -5.41 -21.12 31.02
N VAL A 9 -5.62 -21.62 29.80
CA VAL A 9 -4.68 -21.36 28.72
C VAL A 9 -4.81 -19.88 28.37
N ALA A 10 -4.12 -19.05 29.16
CA ALA A 10 -3.68 -17.75 28.73
C ALA A 10 -2.82 -18.00 27.50
N ARG A 11 -3.44 -17.92 26.32
CA ARG A 11 -2.73 -17.96 25.05
C ARG A 11 -1.78 -16.78 25.10
N LYS A 12 -0.50 -17.08 25.34
CA LYS A 12 0.56 -16.09 25.42
C LYS A 12 0.50 -15.30 24.12
N ALA A 13 -0.08 -14.11 24.18
CA ALA A 13 -0.04 -13.12 23.11
C ALA A 13 1.42 -12.68 23.05
N GLY A 14 2.22 -13.51 22.37
CA GLY A 14 3.65 -13.31 22.23
C GLY A 14 3.91 -11.96 21.59
N LEU A 15 5.14 -11.48 21.74
CA LEU A 15 5.70 -10.30 21.08
C LEU A 15 5.20 -10.09 19.64
N ILE A 16 4.93 -11.20 18.93
CA ILE A 16 4.35 -11.30 17.60
C ILE A 16 3.05 -10.51 17.43
N THR A 17 2.08 -10.58 18.34
CA THR A 17 0.79 -9.86 18.15
C THR A 17 0.97 -8.34 18.29
N LYS A 18 1.86 -7.89 19.18
CA LYS A 18 2.16 -6.47 19.39
C LYS A 18 2.96 -5.89 18.21
N THR A 19 3.81 -6.69 17.58
CA THR A 19 4.51 -6.29 16.33
C THR A 19 3.58 -6.33 15.12
N LEU A 20 2.65 -7.29 15.05
CA LEU A 20 1.64 -7.34 13.97
C LEU A 20 0.63 -6.19 14.07
N ASP A 21 0.36 -5.66 15.27
CA ASP A 21 -0.46 -4.45 15.42
C ASP A 21 0.22 -3.20 14.82
N ARG A 22 1.55 -3.11 14.94
CA ARG A 22 2.35 -2.10 14.21
C ARG A 22 2.34 -2.30 12.70
N CYS A 23 2.12 -3.53 12.23
CA CYS A 23 1.95 -3.81 10.80
C CYS A 23 0.49 -3.66 10.32
N ARG A 24 -0.52 -3.64 11.18
CA ARG A 24 -1.94 -3.50 10.78
C ARG A 24 -2.31 -2.10 10.30
N SER A 25 -1.46 -1.10 10.50
CA SER A 25 -1.55 0.19 9.82
C SER A 25 -1.32 0.08 8.31
N THR A 26 -0.84 -1.06 7.81
CA THR A 26 -0.65 -1.34 6.38
C THR A 26 -1.81 -2.10 5.73
N THR A 27 -3.00 -2.16 6.36
CA THR A 27 -4.26 -2.60 5.71
C THR A 27 -4.80 -1.55 4.72
N THR A 28 -3.92 -0.70 4.17
CA THR A 28 -4.14 0.11 2.97
C THR A 28 -3.27 -0.35 1.80
N ARG A 29 -2.57 -1.49 1.89
CA ARG A 29 -1.65 -1.96 0.83
C ARG A 29 -2.31 -2.18 -0.54
N ASN A 30 -3.63 -2.33 -0.60
CA ASN A 30 -4.40 -2.49 -1.84
C ASN A 30 -5.36 -1.32 -2.13
N LYS A 31 -5.32 -0.25 -1.34
CA LYS A 31 -5.98 1.00 -1.72
C LYS A 31 -4.88 1.87 -2.34
N PRO A 32 -5.07 2.43 -3.55
CA PRO A 32 -4.20 3.50 -3.98
C PRO A 32 -4.15 4.50 -2.84
N ALA A 33 -2.95 4.83 -2.37
CA ALA A 33 -2.81 5.96 -1.46
C ALA A 33 -3.54 7.12 -2.12
N GLU A 34 -4.48 7.73 -1.40
CA GLU A 34 -5.27 8.84 -1.95
C GLU A 34 -4.29 9.87 -2.53
N GLY A 35 -4.49 10.26 -3.80
CA GLY A 35 -3.51 11.08 -4.49
C GLY A 35 -2.41 10.32 -5.23
N CYS A 36 -2.56 9.04 -5.59
CA CYS A 36 -1.60 8.34 -6.45
C CYS A 36 -2.29 7.62 -7.61
N PHE A 37 -1.63 7.58 -8.76
CA PHE A 37 -2.05 6.80 -9.93
C PHE A 37 -0.94 5.85 -10.39
N SER A 38 -1.32 4.75 -11.04
CA SER A 38 -0.39 3.76 -11.58
C SER A 38 -0.17 3.98 -13.07
N VAL A 39 1.09 4.03 -13.49
CA VAL A 39 1.48 4.09 -14.91
C VAL A 39 2.30 2.86 -15.29
N TYR A 40 2.06 2.34 -16.50
CA TYR A 40 2.81 1.22 -17.05
C TYR A 40 3.84 1.76 -18.04
N VAL A 41 5.12 1.47 -17.82
CA VAL A 41 6.21 2.00 -18.63
C VAL A 41 7.05 0.86 -19.23
N GLY A 42 7.40 1.04 -20.49
CA GLY A 42 8.30 0.16 -21.24
C GLY A 42 7.66 -1.16 -21.69
N ALA A 43 8.44 -1.95 -22.44
CA ALA A 43 7.99 -3.22 -23.03
C ALA A 43 7.55 -4.26 -21.99
N ASN A 44 8.19 -4.25 -20.81
CA ASN A 44 7.84 -5.15 -19.70
C ASN A 44 6.63 -4.68 -18.88
N ARG A 45 5.96 -3.58 -19.29
CA ARG A 45 4.82 -2.98 -18.57
C ARG A 45 5.11 -2.84 -17.08
N GLN A 46 6.26 -2.27 -16.75
CA GLN A 46 6.62 -2.05 -15.36
C GLN A 46 5.69 -1.00 -14.77
N TRP A 47 5.16 -1.27 -13.60
CA TRP A 47 4.19 -0.42 -12.92
C TRP A 47 4.92 0.57 -12.01
N TYR A 48 4.66 1.85 -12.21
CA TYR A 48 5.16 2.93 -11.38
C TYR A 48 3.99 3.64 -10.72
N MET A 49 4.14 3.96 -9.43
CA MET A 49 3.16 4.71 -8.67
C MET A 49 3.59 6.17 -8.65
N VAL A 50 2.80 7.03 -9.29
CA VAL A 50 3.06 8.47 -9.40
C VAL A 50 2.10 9.19 -8.47
N ARG A 51 2.64 10.12 -7.67
CA ARG A 51 1.81 10.96 -6.80
C ARG A 51 1.18 12.10 -7.59
N MET A 52 -0.04 12.48 -7.22
CA MET A 52 -0.80 13.56 -7.84
C MET A 52 -0.13 14.91 -7.62
N GLU A 53 0.66 15.09 -6.54
CA GLU A 53 1.45 16.32 -6.38
C GLU A 53 2.41 16.55 -7.55
N CYS A 54 2.90 15.49 -8.21
CA CYS A 54 3.76 15.60 -9.39
C CYS A 54 3.02 16.19 -10.59
N LEU A 55 1.68 16.06 -10.68
CA LEU A 55 0.88 16.64 -11.76
C LEU A 55 0.89 18.17 -11.76
N SER A 56 1.17 18.77 -10.60
CA SER A 56 1.31 20.23 -10.47
C SER A 56 2.69 20.74 -10.88
N HIS A 57 3.66 19.84 -11.08
CA HIS A 57 5.01 20.23 -11.46
C HIS A 57 5.05 20.59 -12.95
N PRO A 58 5.59 21.77 -13.35
CA PRO A 58 5.56 22.23 -14.73
C PRO A 58 6.26 21.27 -15.70
N LEU A 59 7.36 20.63 -15.27
CA LEU A 59 8.03 19.60 -16.09
C LEU A 59 7.12 18.39 -16.35
N PHE A 60 6.31 17.98 -15.37
CA PHE A 60 5.43 16.84 -15.56
C PHE A 60 4.29 17.18 -16.51
N GLN A 61 3.77 18.41 -16.45
CA GLN A 61 2.76 18.91 -17.38
C GLN A 61 3.27 18.94 -18.82
N ALA A 62 4.48 19.45 -19.05
CA ALA A 62 5.09 19.44 -20.37
C ALA A 62 5.23 18.01 -20.94
N LEU A 63 5.59 17.04 -20.10
CA LEU A 63 5.66 15.62 -20.50
C LEU A 63 4.30 15.02 -20.80
N LEU A 64 3.24 15.43 -20.08
CA LEU A 64 1.87 14.98 -20.34
C LEU A 64 1.34 15.56 -21.66
N GLU A 65 1.62 16.83 -21.95
CA GLU A 65 1.24 17.49 -23.22
C GLU A 65 1.92 16.81 -24.42
N GLU A 66 3.22 16.54 -24.33
CA GLU A 66 3.95 15.80 -25.36
C GLU A 66 3.39 14.37 -25.54
N ALA A 67 3.01 13.71 -24.45
CA ALA A 67 2.39 12.39 -24.51
C ALA A 67 0.98 12.43 -25.12
N GLU A 68 0.19 13.47 -24.88
CA GLU A 68 -1.12 13.68 -25.49
C GLU A 68 -0.98 13.89 -27.00
N GLU A 69 -0.02 14.69 -27.46
CA GLU A 69 0.21 14.88 -28.91
C GLU A 69 0.64 13.56 -29.60
N ALA A 70 1.42 12.73 -28.92
CA ALA A 70 1.93 11.48 -29.48
C ALA A 70 0.94 10.30 -29.41
N PHE A 71 0.07 10.25 -28.40
CA PHE A 71 -0.74 9.06 -28.07
C PHE A 71 -2.23 9.35 -27.79
N GLY A 72 -2.63 10.62 -27.67
CA GLY A 72 -3.99 11.08 -27.34
C GLY A 72 -4.96 11.11 -28.51
#